data_AF-A0A9E1DZH2-F1
#
_entry.id   AF-A0A9E1DZH2-F1
#
_cell.length_a   1.000
_cell.length_b   1.000
_cell.length_c   1.000
_cell.angle_alpha   90.00
_cell.angle_beta   90.00
_cell.angle_gamma   90.00
#
_symmetry.space_group_name_H-M   'P 1'
#
loop_
_entity.id
_entity.type
_entity.pdbx_description
1 polymer ?
#
loop_
_entity_poly.entity_id
_entity_poly.type
_entity_poly.pdbx_seq_one_letter_code
_entity_poly.pdbx_strand_id
1 'polypeptide(L)'
;MKSPESAAGFPHQGRPRRLAGRVVTWLAACTIALQPVMAPAQEGVQLPDLGGSGAVLPPDEAKTFPTDFRNFMRQEGLLVDDPVIDSYFTEMGYQLVMHSDGRTRNFHFHVLKIPGINAFAAPAGVVALNAGLVLAADSADEVAGVLAHEVSHVTQNHLLRGMQEQQRVSLPVMLATLGLVMAGSMAGGMDAETAQGILAAGSGLSQQAQINYTRQNEAEADRIGIQLLARAGYDPTGMADFFNTLNRWARSQGAGPPEYLRTHPLTVGRVAEARERARQYRMRPTRSDERFDLVQARLRVVMADHPDQAVQHFSQRLRGDEGSETANRYGLALAYIEARRTGRAEDHLSWLLQRDEDNQLFRILNAEYLLAKDRTSEALDEFHRLHLAYGHSTLVALAYADALLKSERREDAEQAVDILLKQQRRNPDDSRISEMLARAADRAGDPVRAAEAVATNYYQRGGLSQAIEQLQRVLDRDDLDYYARARISARLDQMRVERLRMTGDSPQANQDQ
;
A
#
# COMPACT_ATOMS: atom_id res chain seq x y z
N MET A 1 -20.15 53.11 -38.10
CA MET A 1 -20.04 54.58 -37.94
C MET A 1 -20.33 54.91 -36.48
N LYS A 2 -19.42 55.66 -35.86
CA LYS A 2 -19.36 56.00 -34.42
C LYS A 2 -20.24 57.20 -34.08
N SER A 3 -20.62 57.30 -32.79
CA SER A 3 -20.55 58.46 -31.87
C SER A 3 -21.41 58.19 -30.60
N PRO A 4 -21.27 58.89 -29.45
CA PRO A 4 -20.23 59.85 -29.03
C PRO A 4 -19.72 59.74 -27.55
N GLU A 5 -18.68 60.54 -27.31
CA GLU A 5 -18.14 61.27 -26.13
C GLU A 5 -18.65 61.15 -24.68
N SER A 6 -17.69 61.15 -23.74
CA SER A 6 -17.52 62.09 -22.59
C SER A 6 -16.43 61.56 -21.64
N ALA A 7 -15.86 62.24 -20.63
CA ALA A 7 -15.37 63.61 -20.46
C ALA A 7 -14.41 63.59 -19.21
N ALA A 8 -13.41 64.46 -19.24
CA ALA A 8 -12.37 64.80 -18.25
C ALA A 8 -12.68 64.76 -16.73
N GLY A 9 -11.62 64.56 -15.93
CA GLY A 9 -11.55 65.01 -14.52
C GLY A 9 -10.25 64.63 -13.78
N PHE A 10 -9.29 65.55 -13.67
CA PHE A 10 -8.13 65.52 -12.74
C PHE A 10 -8.57 65.97 -11.32
N PRO A 11 -7.86 65.63 -10.22
CA PRO A 11 -6.85 66.57 -9.71
C PRO A 11 -5.61 65.99 -8.96
N HIS A 12 -4.54 66.79 -9.10
CA HIS A 12 -3.53 67.24 -8.12
C HIS A 12 -2.44 66.35 -7.48
N GLN A 13 -1.22 66.87 -7.69
CA GLN A 13 0.09 66.52 -7.16
C GLN A 13 0.27 66.96 -5.69
N GLY A 14 1.04 66.16 -4.93
CA GLY A 14 1.70 66.55 -3.68
C GLY A 14 3.14 66.03 -3.66
N ARG A 15 4.09 66.94 -3.43
CA ARG A 15 5.56 66.80 -3.54
C ARG A 15 6.22 66.04 -2.36
N PRO A 16 7.54 65.71 -2.45
CA PRO A 16 8.20 64.67 -1.67
C PRO A 16 8.85 65.17 -0.37
N ARG A 17 9.13 64.25 0.58
CA ARG A 17 10.10 64.48 1.67
C ARG A 17 11.31 63.57 1.47
N ARG A 18 12.46 64.21 1.29
CA ARG A 18 13.81 63.63 1.45
C ARG A 18 14.09 63.47 2.94
N LEU A 19 14.67 62.34 3.34
CA LEU A 19 15.63 62.30 4.44
C LEU A 19 16.85 61.52 3.96
N ALA A 20 17.95 62.25 3.90
CA ALA A 20 19.27 61.79 3.55
C ALA A 20 19.92 61.14 4.77
N GLY A 21 20.85 60.23 4.51
CA GLY A 21 22.11 60.26 5.25
C GLY A 21 22.66 58.93 5.74
N ARG A 22 23.81 58.60 5.15
CA ARG A 22 25.00 57.97 5.78
C ARG A 22 25.09 56.45 5.75
N VAL A 23 25.61 56.00 4.62
CA VAL A 23 26.59 54.92 4.50
C VAL A 23 27.70 55.10 5.55
N VAL A 24 27.96 54.07 6.35
CA VAL A 24 29.19 53.93 7.13
C VAL A 24 29.74 52.53 6.88
N THR A 25 30.81 52.50 6.10
CA THR A 25 31.73 51.39 5.91
C THR A 25 32.56 51.24 7.19
N TRP A 26 32.64 50.04 7.76
CA TRP A 26 33.65 49.70 8.77
C TRP A 26 34.54 48.57 8.26
N LEU A 27 35.73 48.96 7.83
CA LEU A 27 36.93 48.14 7.73
C LEU A 27 37.64 48.28 9.08
N ALA A 28 37.75 47.20 9.84
CA ALA A 28 38.62 47.13 11.01
C ALA A 28 39.48 45.86 10.91
N ALA A 29 40.75 46.07 10.61
CA ALA A 29 41.80 45.09 10.75
C ALA A 29 42.12 44.92 12.24
N CYS A 30 42.00 43.69 12.75
CA CYS A 30 42.57 43.29 14.03
C CYS A 30 43.42 42.04 13.82
N THR A 31 44.72 42.24 13.66
CA THR A 31 45.76 41.26 13.91
C THR A 31 45.73 40.86 15.39
N ILE A 32 45.31 39.63 15.69
CA ILE A 32 45.49 39.00 17.00
C ILE A 32 46.43 37.81 16.83
N ALA A 33 47.48 37.83 17.64
CA ALA A 33 48.60 36.90 17.63
C ALA A 33 48.17 35.45 17.93
N LEU A 34 48.77 34.51 17.21
CA LEU A 34 48.74 33.08 17.53
C LEU A 34 49.40 32.85 18.91
N GLN A 35 48.63 32.31 19.85
CA GLN A 35 49.15 31.57 21.01
C GLN A 35 48.66 30.12 20.87
N PRO A 36 49.50 29.11 21.08
CA PRO A 36 49.08 27.72 21.00
C PRO A 36 48.28 27.39 22.26
N VAL A 37 46.96 27.24 22.12
CA VAL A 37 46.14 26.60 23.15
C VAL A 37 46.47 25.11 23.10
N MET A 38 47.16 24.62 24.12
CA MET A 38 47.32 23.19 24.36
C MET A 38 45.93 22.60 24.60
N ALA A 39 45.46 21.78 23.67
CA ALA A 39 44.23 21.01 23.84
C ALA A 39 44.43 20.00 24.99
N PRO A 40 43.44 19.84 25.90
CA PRO A 40 43.47 18.76 26.87
C PRO A 40 43.46 17.41 26.12
N ALA A 41 44.17 16.44 26.70
CA ALA A 41 44.27 15.08 26.20
C ALA A 41 42.87 14.52 25.89
N GLN A 42 42.70 13.99 24.68
CA GLN A 42 41.51 13.24 24.27
C GLN A 42 41.32 12.07 25.24
N GLU A 43 40.39 12.21 26.18
CA GLU A 43 39.65 11.06 26.70
C GLU A 43 39.10 10.33 25.48
N GLY A 44 39.41 9.04 25.42
CA GLY A 44 39.11 8.18 24.28
C GLY A 44 37.67 8.37 23.86
N VAL A 45 37.48 8.94 22.67
CA VAL A 45 36.23 8.83 21.93
C VAL A 45 35.98 7.33 21.83
N GLN A 46 35.07 6.82 22.65
CA GLN A 46 34.42 5.54 22.38
C GLN A 46 33.68 5.75 21.07
N LEU A 47 34.34 5.34 19.99
CA LEU A 47 33.74 5.22 18.69
C LEU A 47 32.45 4.42 18.88
N PRO A 48 31.29 4.94 18.44
CA PRO A 48 30.08 4.13 18.40
C PRO A 48 30.43 2.85 17.66
N ASP A 49 30.09 1.71 18.26
CA ASP A 49 30.23 0.41 17.63
C ASP A 49 29.57 0.48 16.25
N LEU A 50 30.38 0.50 15.20
CA LEU A 50 29.94 0.40 13.82
C LEU A 50 29.61 -1.07 13.56
N GLY A 51 28.62 -1.56 14.31
CA GLY A 51 27.94 -2.82 14.08
C GLY A 51 27.28 -2.75 12.71
N GLY A 52 27.98 -3.30 11.71
CA GLY A 52 27.53 -3.44 10.35
C GLY A 52 26.22 -4.22 10.29
N SER A 53 25.11 -3.50 10.27
CA SER A 53 23.81 -3.98 9.82
C SER A 53 23.39 -3.07 8.68
N GLY A 54 23.68 -3.52 7.46
CA GLY A 54 23.28 -2.85 6.24
C GLY A 54 21.76 -2.86 6.12
N ALA A 55 21.09 -1.87 6.72
CA ALA A 55 19.68 -1.63 6.57
C ALA A 55 19.46 -0.20 6.06
N VAL A 56 18.47 -0.05 5.18
CA VAL A 56 18.08 1.25 4.59
C VAL A 56 17.53 2.18 5.68
N LEU A 57 16.81 1.61 6.64
CA LEU A 57 16.23 2.28 7.80
C LEU A 57 16.84 1.72 9.09
N PRO A 58 16.89 2.51 10.18
CA PRO A 58 17.10 2.00 11.53
C PRO A 58 16.17 0.80 11.83
N PRO A 59 16.60 -0.22 12.62
CA PRO A 59 15.80 -1.43 12.85
C PRO A 59 14.40 -1.20 13.42
N ASP A 60 14.25 -0.21 14.28
CA ASP A 60 12.98 0.24 14.86
C ASP A 60 12.08 0.90 13.81
N GLU A 61 12.61 1.83 13.02
CA GLU A 61 11.88 2.45 11.89
C GLU A 61 11.52 1.41 10.82
N ALA A 62 12.40 0.45 10.53
CA ALA A 62 12.14 -0.63 9.59
C ALA A 62 10.99 -1.52 10.05
N LYS A 63 10.82 -1.73 11.36
CA LYS A 63 9.73 -2.54 11.91
C LYS A 63 8.37 -1.85 11.76
N THR A 64 8.32 -0.52 11.83
CA THR A 64 7.07 0.25 11.71
C THR A 64 6.75 0.69 10.29
N PHE A 65 7.76 0.79 9.42
CA PHE A 65 7.62 1.30 8.05
C PHE A 65 6.43 0.75 7.26
N PRO A 66 6.15 -0.58 7.20
CA PRO A 66 5.04 -1.09 6.40
C PRO A 66 3.68 -0.55 6.83
N THR A 67 3.55 -0.32 8.13
CA THR A 67 2.34 0.22 8.71
C THR A 67 2.23 1.70 8.44
N ASP A 68 3.30 2.44 8.70
CA ASP A 68 3.31 3.89 8.53
C ASP A 68 3.06 4.24 7.07
N PHE A 69 3.65 3.46 6.14
CA PHE A 69 3.33 3.50 4.72
C PHE A 69 1.83 3.29 4.47
N ARG A 70 1.25 2.17 4.91
CA ARG A 70 -0.18 1.86 4.69
C ARG A 70 -1.10 2.95 5.25
N ASN A 71 -0.83 3.43 6.46
CA ASN A 71 -1.63 4.46 7.12
C ASN A 71 -1.52 5.79 6.38
N PHE A 72 -0.33 6.18 5.96
CA PHE A 72 -0.11 7.36 5.14
C PHE A 72 -0.88 7.26 3.82
N MET A 73 -0.75 6.16 3.07
CA MET A 73 -1.50 5.97 1.81
C MET A 73 -3.01 6.02 2.02
N ARG A 74 -3.51 5.42 3.11
CA ARG A 74 -4.93 5.45 3.46
C ARG A 74 -5.39 6.88 3.77
N GLN A 75 -4.61 7.63 4.56
CA GLN A 75 -4.93 9.00 4.95
C GLN A 75 -4.97 9.94 3.74
N GLU A 76 -4.07 9.76 2.78
CA GLU A 76 -4.03 10.51 1.52
C GLU A 76 -5.09 10.05 0.50
N GLY A 77 -5.92 9.06 0.84
CA GLY A 77 -6.94 8.50 -0.07
C GLY A 77 -6.35 7.71 -1.25
N LEU A 78 -5.08 7.32 -1.16
CA LEU A 78 -4.32 6.62 -2.18
C LEU A 78 -4.34 5.10 -2.01
N LEU A 79 -4.83 4.56 -0.90
CA LEU A 79 -4.93 3.10 -0.71
C LEU A 79 -6.26 2.58 -1.26
N VAL A 80 -6.23 1.48 -2.02
CA VAL A 80 -7.45 0.72 -2.35
C VAL A 80 -7.87 -0.09 -1.12
N ASP A 81 -8.90 0.38 -0.41
CA ASP A 81 -9.44 -0.28 0.79
C ASP A 81 -10.63 -1.19 0.44
N ASP A 82 -10.38 -2.20 -0.40
CA ASP A 82 -11.36 -3.20 -0.81
C ASP A 82 -10.85 -4.61 -0.48
N PRO A 83 -11.57 -5.41 0.33
CA PRO A 83 -11.05 -6.68 0.83
C PRO A 83 -10.85 -7.71 -0.29
N VAL A 84 -11.66 -7.69 -1.36
CA VAL A 84 -11.55 -8.62 -2.49
C VAL A 84 -10.26 -8.34 -3.26
N ILE A 85 -10.01 -7.07 -3.58
CA ILE A 85 -8.80 -6.63 -4.30
C ILE A 85 -7.56 -6.90 -3.45
N ASP A 86 -7.57 -6.46 -2.20
CA ASP A 86 -6.45 -6.58 -1.28
C ASP A 86 -6.08 -8.05 -1.01
N SER A 87 -7.07 -8.92 -0.77
CA SER A 87 -6.82 -10.36 -0.59
C SER A 87 -6.24 -11.01 -1.84
N TYR A 88 -6.75 -10.68 -3.03
CA TYR A 88 -6.29 -11.28 -4.28
C TYR A 88 -4.81 -10.97 -4.56
N PHE A 89 -4.39 -9.71 -4.47
CA PHE A 89 -3.00 -9.34 -4.74
C PHE A 89 -2.05 -9.72 -3.59
N THR A 90 -2.55 -9.75 -2.35
CA THR A 90 -1.81 -10.33 -1.22
C THR A 90 -1.55 -11.83 -1.42
N GLU A 91 -2.57 -12.59 -1.81
CA GLU A 91 -2.43 -14.02 -2.11
C GLU A 91 -1.44 -14.24 -3.26
N MET A 92 -1.56 -13.50 -4.37
CA MET A 92 -0.64 -13.56 -5.51
C MET A 92 0.81 -13.27 -5.08
N GLY A 93 1.02 -12.20 -4.32
CA GLY A 93 2.33 -11.83 -3.78
C GLY A 93 2.93 -12.92 -2.89
N TYR A 94 2.15 -13.47 -1.95
CA TYR A 94 2.65 -14.54 -1.07
C TYR A 94 2.89 -15.86 -1.82
N GLN A 95 2.10 -16.20 -2.84
CA GLN A 95 2.42 -17.35 -3.69
C GLN A 95 3.83 -17.19 -4.29
N LEU A 96 4.17 -16.02 -4.82
CA LEU A 96 5.52 -15.76 -5.35
C LEU A 96 6.60 -15.83 -4.26
N VAL A 97 6.37 -15.22 -3.09
CA VAL A 97 7.32 -15.21 -1.97
C VAL A 97 7.61 -16.63 -1.47
N MET A 98 6.60 -17.51 -1.39
CA MET A 98 6.77 -18.90 -0.96
C MET A 98 7.70 -19.72 -1.87
N HIS A 99 7.87 -19.28 -3.12
CA HIS A 99 8.77 -19.89 -4.11
C HIS A 99 10.11 -19.14 -4.30
N SER A 100 10.33 -18.10 -3.49
CA SER A 100 11.54 -17.29 -3.49
C SER A 100 12.52 -17.69 -2.38
N ASP A 101 13.72 -17.11 -2.38
CA ASP A 101 14.67 -17.24 -1.26
C ASP A 101 14.29 -16.34 -0.06
N GLY A 102 13.24 -15.52 -0.21
CA GLY A 102 12.71 -14.59 0.79
C GLY A 102 11.64 -15.17 1.72
N ARG A 103 11.48 -16.49 1.81
CA ARG A 103 10.41 -17.15 2.61
C ARG A 103 10.33 -16.72 4.07
N THR A 104 11.45 -16.27 4.65
CA THR A 104 11.55 -15.84 6.04
C THR A 104 11.42 -14.33 6.22
N ARG A 105 11.19 -13.58 5.14
CA ARG A 105 11.00 -12.12 5.19
C ARG A 105 9.52 -11.79 5.27
N ASN A 106 9.21 -10.72 5.97
CA ASN A 106 7.87 -10.14 5.99
C ASN A 106 7.66 -9.31 4.73
N PHE A 107 6.61 -9.61 3.99
CA PHE A 107 6.19 -8.85 2.82
C PHE A 107 4.82 -8.21 3.09
N HIS A 108 4.59 -7.03 2.51
CA HIS A 108 3.35 -6.29 2.62
C HIS A 108 2.94 -5.79 1.23
N PHE A 109 1.88 -6.36 0.68
CA PHE A 109 1.40 -6.04 -0.67
C PHE A 109 0.25 -5.05 -0.60
N HIS A 110 0.30 -3.99 -1.42
CA HIS A 110 -0.74 -2.97 -1.47
C HIS A 110 -1.08 -2.59 -2.90
N VAL A 111 -2.36 -2.31 -3.15
CA VAL A 111 -2.81 -1.65 -4.39
C VAL A 111 -3.11 -0.19 -4.08
N LEU A 112 -2.52 0.70 -4.86
CA LEU A 112 -2.68 2.14 -4.73
C LEU A 112 -3.67 2.67 -5.78
N LYS A 113 -4.54 3.59 -5.38
CA LYS A 113 -5.56 4.27 -6.18
C LYS A 113 -4.93 5.32 -7.12
N ILE A 114 -3.95 4.89 -7.90
CA ILE A 114 -3.16 5.72 -8.80
C ILE A 114 -3.39 5.23 -10.23
N PRO A 115 -3.82 6.11 -11.18
CA PRO A 115 -4.16 5.71 -12.54
C PRO A 115 -2.93 5.46 -13.43
N GLY A 116 -1.74 5.89 -13.03
CA GLY A 116 -0.50 5.64 -13.75
C GLY A 116 -0.05 4.18 -13.67
N ILE A 117 0.63 3.68 -14.71
CA ILE A 117 1.24 2.34 -14.68
C ILE A 117 2.56 2.41 -13.92
N ASN A 118 2.56 1.87 -12.70
CA ASN A 118 3.75 1.73 -11.87
C ASN A 118 3.60 0.59 -10.84
N ALA A 119 4.73 0.11 -10.36
CA ALA A 119 4.88 -0.74 -9.20
C ALA A 119 6.25 -0.44 -8.56
N PHE A 120 6.38 -0.68 -7.27
CA PHE A 120 7.67 -0.50 -6.60
C PHE A 120 7.79 -1.36 -5.33
N ALA A 121 9.01 -1.74 -5.03
CA ALA A 121 9.44 -2.19 -3.71
C ALA A 121 9.98 -1.03 -2.87
N ALA A 122 9.54 -0.96 -1.61
CA ALA A 122 10.02 -0.03 -0.59
C ALA A 122 10.67 -0.81 0.57
N PRO A 123 11.32 -0.13 1.54
CA PRO A 123 11.92 -0.77 2.69
C PRO A 123 10.96 -1.70 3.45
N ALA A 124 11.53 -2.60 4.25
CA ALA A 124 10.77 -3.54 5.11
C ALA A 124 9.77 -4.44 4.36
N GLY A 125 10.06 -4.76 3.09
CA GLY A 125 9.27 -5.71 2.31
C GLY A 125 7.92 -5.19 1.81
N VAL A 126 7.72 -3.87 1.85
CA VAL A 126 6.56 -3.24 1.22
C VAL A 126 6.68 -3.32 -0.30
N VAL A 127 5.65 -3.82 -0.95
CA VAL A 127 5.52 -3.86 -2.41
C VAL A 127 4.16 -3.25 -2.78
N ALA A 128 4.18 -2.23 -3.62
CA ALA A 128 2.97 -1.51 -4.02
C ALA A 128 2.76 -1.58 -5.53
N LEU A 129 1.51 -1.81 -5.94
CA LEU A 129 1.05 -1.77 -7.33
C LEU A 129 0.13 -0.57 -7.52
N ASN A 130 0.32 0.20 -8.58
CA ASN A 130 -0.69 1.18 -8.96
C ASN A 130 -1.88 0.49 -9.64
N ALA A 131 -3.08 0.95 -9.37
CA ALA A 131 -4.29 0.45 -10.02
C ALA A 131 -4.22 0.55 -11.54
N GLY A 132 -3.61 1.62 -12.08
CA GLY A 132 -3.36 1.77 -13.51
C GLY A 132 -2.60 0.61 -14.14
N LEU A 133 -1.63 0.04 -13.42
CA LEU A 133 -0.89 -1.14 -13.85
C LEU A 133 -1.80 -2.36 -14.00
N VAL A 134 -2.58 -2.63 -12.95
CA VAL A 134 -3.51 -3.76 -12.92
C VAL A 134 -4.57 -3.63 -14.00
N LEU A 135 -5.09 -2.41 -14.23
CA LEU A 135 -6.11 -2.14 -15.25
C LEU A 135 -5.57 -2.16 -16.68
N ALA A 136 -4.26 -2.03 -16.87
CA ALA A 136 -3.60 -2.11 -18.18
C ALA A 136 -3.19 -3.54 -18.55
N ALA A 137 -2.94 -4.40 -17.57
CA ALA A 137 -2.52 -5.78 -17.79
C ALA A 137 -3.62 -6.62 -18.46
N ASP A 138 -3.22 -7.47 -19.42
CA ASP A 138 -4.16 -8.35 -20.13
C ASP A 138 -4.45 -9.66 -19.37
N SER A 139 -3.63 -10.02 -18.37
CA SER A 139 -3.77 -11.26 -17.62
C SER A 139 -3.20 -11.18 -16.20
N ALA A 140 -3.56 -12.16 -15.37
CA ALA A 140 -2.97 -12.35 -14.05
C ALA A 140 -1.46 -12.63 -14.12
N ASP A 141 -1.01 -13.34 -15.16
CA ASP A 141 0.39 -13.69 -15.37
C ASP A 141 1.27 -12.44 -15.60
N GLU A 142 0.73 -11.42 -16.27
CA GLU A 142 1.41 -10.13 -16.44
C GLU A 142 1.63 -9.39 -15.11
N VAL A 143 0.58 -9.30 -14.28
CA VAL A 143 0.70 -8.65 -12.96
C VAL A 143 1.60 -9.46 -12.03
N ALA A 144 1.49 -10.79 -12.06
CA ALA A 144 2.40 -11.68 -11.34
C ALA A 144 3.85 -11.46 -11.79
N GLY A 145 4.09 -11.20 -13.08
CA GLY A 145 5.42 -10.92 -13.62
C GLY A 145 6.04 -9.66 -13.02
N VAL A 146 5.27 -8.59 -12.91
CA VAL A 146 5.68 -7.36 -12.23
C VAL A 146 5.92 -7.62 -10.74
N LEU A 147 5.00 -8.30 -10.06
CA LEU A 147 5.19 -8.62 -8.63
C LEU A 147 6.43 -9.49 -8.40
N ALA A 148 6.70 -10.46 -9.27
CA ALA A 148 7.88 -11.33 -9.16
C ALA A 148 9.18 -10.53 -9.32
N HIS A 149 9.16 -9.51 -10.20
CA HIS A 149 10.24 -8.54 -10.34
C HIS A 149 10.47 -7.74 -9.06
N GLU A 150 9.41 -7.16 -8.49
CA GLU A 150 9.50 -6.38 -7.24
C GLU A 150 9.92 -7.24 -6.03
N VAL A 151 9.40 -8.46 -5.92
CA VAL A 151 9.82 -9.43 -4.91
C VAL A 151 11.33 -9.72 -5.06
N SER A 152 11.81 -9.86 -6.29
CA SER A 152 13.24 -10.07 -6.56
C SER A 152 14.09 -8.87 -6.12
N HIS A 153 13.62 -7.63 -6.30
CA HIS A 153 14.31 -6.46 -5.76
C HIS A 153 14.46 -6.51 -4.23
N VAL A 154 13.41 -6.95 -3.52
CA VAL A 154 13.44 -7.11 -2.06
C VAL A 154 14.39 -8.23 -1.63
N THR A 155 14.27 -9.42 -2.23
CA THR A 155 15.08 -10.58 -1.82
C THR A 155 16.57 -10.38 -2.10
N GLN A 156 16.89 -9.71 -3.22
CA GLN A 156 18.26 -9.40 -3.60
C GLN A 156 18.81 -8.13 -2.94
N ASN A 157 18.06 -7.53 -2.01
CA ASN A 157 18.42 -6.29 -1.30
C ASN A 157 18.86 -5.17 -2.26
N HIS A 158 18.26 -5.06 -3.46
CA HIS A 158 18.69 -4.07 -4.46
C HIS A 158 18.59 -2.65 -3.93
N LEU A 159 17.53 -2.36 -3.17
CA LEU A 159 17.32 -1.05 -2.54
C LEU A 159 18.46 -0.72 -1.56
N LEU A 160 18.84 -1.68 -0.71
CA LEU A 160 19.95 -1.51 0.21
C LEU A 160 21.27 -1.30 -0.53
N ARG A 161 21.56 -2.12 -1.54
CA ARG A 161 22.80 -2.01 -2.33
C ARG A 161 22.90 -0.65 -3.03
N GLY A 162 21.78 -0.12 -3.53
CA GLY A 162 21.73 1.21 -4.14
C GLY A 162 21.88 2.35 -3.12
N MET A 163 21.28 2.21 -1.93
CA MET A 163 21.33 3.25 -0.89
C MET A 163 22.60 3.21 -0.04
N GLN A 164 23.39 2.13 -0.05
CA GLN A 164 24.71 2.11 0.59
C GLN A 164 25.69 3.13 0.00
N GLU A 165 25.41 3.64 -1.21
CA GLU A 165 26.15 4.72 -1.87
C GLU A 165 25.61 6.13 -1.51
N GLN A 166 24.45 6.24 -0.84
CA GLN A 166 23.80 7.48 -0.39
C GLN A 166 23.66 7.53 1.14
N GLN A 167 23.50 8.73 1.72
CA GLN A 167 23.31 8.87 3.17
C GLN A 167 21.96 8.26 3.62
N ARG A 168 21.90 7.79 4.87
CA ARG A 168 20.65 7.30 5.49
C ARG A 168 19.58 8.39 5.44
N VAL A 169 18.37 8.05 4.99
CA VAL A 169 17.20 8.93 4.97
C VAL A 169 16.30 8.55 6.15
N SER A 170 15.79 9.54 6.90
CA SER A 170 14.86 9.27 8.00
C SER A 170 13.46 8.90 7.48
N LEU A 171 12.74 8.09 8.24
CA LEU A 171 11.37 7.65 7.90
C LEU A 171 10.42 8.79 7.47
N PRO A 172 10.31 9.94 8.18
CA PRO A 172 9.38 11.01 7.77
C PRO A 172 9.73 11.62 6.42
N VAL A 173 11.03 11.79 6.12
CA VAL A 173 11.50 12.33 4.84
C VAL A 173 11.20 11.33 3.73
N MET A 174 11.36 10.03 3.98
CA MET A 174 11.06 8.98 3.01
C MET A 174 9.56 8.96 2.66
N LEU A 175 8.68 8.94 3.67
CA LEU A 175 7.23 8.94 3.46
C LEU A 175 6.76 10.21 2.75
N ALA A 176 7.24 11.38 3.17
CA ALA A 176 6.93 12.64 2.49
C ALA A 176 7.37 12.63 1.02
N THR A 177 8.54 12.07 0.73
CA THR A 177 9.03 12.00 -0.65
C THR A 177 8.21 11.06 -1.51
N LEU A 178 7.87 9.87 -1.00
CA LEU A 178 6.96 8.95 -1.67
C LEU A 178 5.61 9.64 -1.94
N GLY A 179 5.05 10.32 -0.94
CA GLY A 179 3.84 11.14 -1.06
C GLY A 179 3.88 12.13 -2.21
N LEU A 180 4.96 12.91 -2.31
CA LEU A 180 5.16 13.89 -3.39
C LEU A 180 5.26 13.24 -4.78
N VAL A 181 5.97 12.11 -4.91
CA VAL A 181 6.07 11.37 -6.18
C VAL A 181 4.68 10.89 -6.63
N MET A 182 3.92 10.29 -5.71
CA MET A 182 2.57 9.80 -6.03
C MET A 182 1.60 10.95 -6.33
N ALA A 183 1.66 12.06 -5.60
CA ALA A 183 0.85 13.25 -5.91
C ALA A 183 1.13 13.76 -7.34
N GLY A 184 2.40 13.74 -7.77
CA GLY A 184 2.79 14.05 -9.14
C GLY A 184 2.20 13.08 -10.18
N SER A 185 2.08 11.79 -9.85
CA SER A 185 1.47 10.78 -10.74
C SER A 185 -0.05 10.93 -10.90
N MET A 186 -0.72 11.57 -9.94
CA MET A 186 -2.15 11.93 -10.02
C MET A 186 -2.39 13.22 -10.82
N ALA A 187 -1.36 14.02 -11.08
CA ALA A 187 -1.48 15.32 -11.73
C ALA A 187 -1.90 15.26 -13.21
N GLY A 188 -2.01 14.07 -13.81
CA GLY A 188 -2.54 13.88 -15.17
C GLY A 188 -3.97 14.40 -15.38
N GLY A 189 -4.68 14.77 -14.31
CA GLY A 189 -5.99 15.45 -14.34
C GLY A 189 -6.06 16.77 -13.53
N MET A 190 -4.93 17.33 -13.09
CA MET A 190 -4.87 18.56 -12.28
C MET A 190 -4.59 19.82 -13.11
N ASP A 191 -5.02 20.97 -12.62
CA ASP A 191 -4.71 22.27 -13.23
C ASP A 191 -3.20 22.55 -13.23
N ALA A 192 -2.71 23.15 -14.33
CA ALA A 192 -1.27 23.27 -14.62
C ALA A 192 -0.45 24.00 -13.54
N GLU A 193 -1.07 24.95 -12.83
CA GLU A 193 -0.44 25.74 -11.76
C GLU A 193 -0.23 24.89 -10.49
N THR A 194 -1.20 24.05 -10.13
CA THR A 194 -1.10 23.10 -9.01
C THR A 194 -0.08 22.01 -9.33
N ALA A 195 -0.10 21.48 -10.56
CA ALA A 195 0.88 20.52 -11.03
C ALA A 195 2.31 21.11 -10.98
N GLN A 196 2.51 22.37 -11.40
CA GLN A 196 3.80 23.04 -11.31
C GLN A 196 4.25 23.33 -9.88
N GLY A 197 3.34 23.67 -8.96
CA GLY A 197 3.65 23.84 -7.54
C GLY A 197 4.15 22.55 -6.88
N ILE A 198 3.48 21.42 -7.16
CA ILE A 198 3.87 20.09 -6.67
C ILE A 198 5.19 19.64 -7.28
N LEU A 199 5.38 19.83 -8.58
CA LEU A 199 6.62 19.47 -9.28
C LEU A 199 7.81 20.34 -8.82
N ALA A 200 7.60 21.64 -8.58
CA ALA A 200 8.64 22.54 -8.07
C ALA A 200 9.06 22.15 -6.65
N ALA A 201 8.11 21.91 -5.75
CA ALA A 201 8.38 21.44 -4.39
C ALA A 201 9.02 20.04 -4.36
N GLY A 202 8.62 19.16 -5.28
CA GLY A 202 9.14 17.80 -5.41
C GLY A 202 10.48 17.70 -6.12
N SER A 203 10.89 18.66 -6.95
CA SER A 203 12.06 18.53 -7.85
C SER A 203 13.41 18.30 -7.15
N GLY A 204 13.61 18.88 -5.95
CA GLY A 204 14.83 18.72 -5.15
C GLY A 204 14.88 17.40 -4.37
N LEU A 205 13.73 16.89 -3.92
CA LEU A 205 13.61 15.63 -3.16
C LEU A 205 13.44 14.42 -4.07
N SER A 206 12.76 14.56 -5.20
CA SER A 206 12.49 13.49 -6.18
C SER A 206 13.73 13.05 -6.95
N GLN A 207 14.67 13.96 -7.26
CA GLN A 207 15.98 13.56 -7.83
C GLN A 207 16.80 12.73 -6.84
N GLN A 208 16.67 13.01 -5.54
CA GLN A 208 17.39 12.29 -4.49
C GLN A 208 16.71 10.96 -4.13
N ALA A 209 15.38 10.87 -4.26
CA ALA A 209 14.57 9.69 -3.93
C ALA A 209 14.26 8.77 -5.11
N GLN A 210 14.67 9.12 -6.33
CA GLN A 210 14.68 8.18 -7.44
C GLN A 210 15.72 7.09 -7.16
N ILE A 211 15.23 5.96 -6.67
CA ILE A 211 16.03 4.73 -6.61
C ILE A 211 16.19 4.25 -8.05
N ASN A 212 17.29 4.67 -8.67
CA ASN A 212 17.64 4.20 -10.00
C ASN A 212 18.38 2.88 -9.85
N TYR A 213 17.67 1.78 -10.07
CA TYR A 213 18.30 0.47 -10.12
C TYR A 213 19.31 0.41 -11.27
N THR A 214 20.48 -0.16 -11.00
CA THR A 214 21.47 -0.36 -12.05
C THR A 214 20.93 -1.34 -13.10
N ARG A 215 21.44 -1.28 -14.33
CA ARG A 215 21.10 -2.28 -15.37
C ARG A 215 21.39 -3.72 -14.92
N GLN A 216 22.36 -3.92 -14.02
CA GLN A 216 22.67 -5.23 -13.44
C GLN A 216 21.58 -5.67 -12.46
N ASN A 217 21.10 -4.78 -11.59
CA ASN A 217 20.00 -5.06 -10.67
C ASN A 217 18.73 -5.44 -11.44
N GLU A 218 18.41 -4.71 -12.51
CA GLU A 218 17.25 -5.01 -13.36
C GLU A 218 17.35 -6.39 -14.03
N ALA A 219 18.52 -6.72 -14.62
CA ALA A 219 18.72 -8.03 -15.23
C ALA A 219 18.71 -9.17 -14.20
N GLU A 220 19.21 -8.93 -12.99
CA GLU A 220 19.14 -9.88 -11.88
C GLU A 220 17.68 -10.11 -11.44
N ALA A 221 16.90 -9.04 -11.28
CA ALA A 221 15.49 -9.10 -10.92
C ALA A 221 14.64 -9.80 -12.00
N ASP A 222 14.85 -9.50 -13.29
CA ASP A 222 14.17 -10.17 -14.40
C ASP A 222 14.41 -11.70 -14.35
N ARG A 223 15.67 -12.10 -14.17
CA ARG A 223 16.09 -13.51 -14.13
C ARG A 223 15.42 -14.29 -13.01
N ILE A 224 15.46 -13.74 -11.80
CA ILE A 224 14.90 -14.35 -10.61
C ILE A 224 13.37 -14.32 -10.70
N GLY A 225 12.78 -13.20 -11.12
CA GLY A 225 11.34 -13.04 -11.29
C GLY A 225 10.74 -14.07 -12.25
N ILE A 226 11.35 -14.29 -13.42
CA ILE A 226 10.88 -15.31 -14.39
C ILE A 226 10.98 -16.73 -13.79
N GLN A 227 12.03 -17.02 -13.03
CA GLN A 227 12.14 -18.28 -12.32
C GLN A 227 11.06 -18.43 -11.24
N LEU A 228 10.75 -17.37 -10.50
CA LEU A 228 9.68 -17.33 -9.50
C LEU A 228 8.32 -17.59 -10.14
N LEU A 229 8.00 -16.95 -11.27
CA LEU A 229 6.77 -17.21 -12.02
C LEU A 229 6.60 -18.69 -12.33
N ALA A 230 7.64 -19.30 -12.91
CA ALA A 230 7.62 -20.71 -13.28
C ALA A 230 7.40 -21.63 -12.07
N ARG A 231 8.05 -21.32 -10.94
CA ARG A 231 7.92 -22.10 -9.69
C ARG A 231 6.56 -21.94 -9.01
N ALA A 232 6.01 -20.73 -9.02
CA ALA A 232 4.69 -20.41 -8.48
C ALA A 232 3.54 -20.86 -9.40
N GLY A 233 3.87 -21.33 -10.60
CA GLY A 233 2.92 -21.93 -11.53
C GLY A 233 2.20 -20.96 -12.45
N TYR A 234 2.64 -19.69 -12.49
CA TYR A 234 2.25 -18.68 -13.48
C TYR A 234 2.97 -18.93 -14.82
N ASP A 235 2.48 -18.29 -15.88
CA ASP A 235 3.14 -18.29 -17.18
C ASP A 235 4.46 -17.50 -17.14
N PRO A 236 5.63 -18.13 -17.37
CA PRO A 236 6.91 -17.44 -17.35
C PRO A 236 7.04 -16.34 -18.41
N THR A 237 6.18 -16.31 -19.44
CA THR A 237 6.16 -15.22 -20.43
C THR A 237 5.50 -13.95 -19.90
N GLY A 238 4.71 -14.02 -18.81
CA GLY A 238 3.89 -12.91 -18.30
C GLY A 238 4.68 -11.61 -18.08
N MET A 239 5.93 -11.68 -17.60
CA MET A 239 6.80 -10.50 -17.48
C MET A 239 7.12 -9.86 -18.85
N ALA A 240 7.46 -10.68 -19.84
CA ALA A 240 7.74 -10.19 -21.19
C ALA A 240 6.48 -9.69 -21.91
N ASP A 241 5.32 -10.26 -21.59
CA ASP A 241 4.03 -9.83 -22.12
C ASP A 241 3.62 -8.48 -21.53
N PHE A 242 3.84 -8.27 -20.23
CA PHE A 242 3.64 -6.97 -19.61
C PHE A 242 4.55 -5.87 -20.19
N PHE A 243 5.79 -6.19 -20.56
CA PHE A 243 6.64 -5.25 -21.30
C PHE A 243 6.04 -4.85 -22.66
N ASN A 244 5.30 -5.74 -23.33
CA ASN A 244 4.56 -5.38 -24.53
C ASN A 244 3.38 -4.46 -24.18
N THR A 245 2.65 -4.76 -23.10
CA THR A 245 1.56 -3.93 -22.58
C THR A 245 2.02 -2.49 -22.31
N LEU A 246 3.18 -2.30 -21.66
CA LEU A 246 3.80 -0.99 -21.47
C LEU A 246 4.08 -0.27 -22.80
N ASN A 247 4.62 -0.98 -23.78
CA ASN A 247 4.90 -0.42 -25.10
C ASN A 247 3.63 -0.01 -25.86
N ARG A 248 2.54 -0.80 -25.75
CA ARG A 248 1.25 -0.45 -26.36
C ARG A 248 0.65 0.78 -25.70
N TRP A 249 0.67 0.83 -24.36
CA TRP A 249 0.16 1.96 -23.58
C TRP A 249 0.94 3.25 -23.87
N ALA A 250 2.27 3.19 -23.93
CA ALA A 250 3.12 4.35 -24.23
C ALA A 250 2.79 4.95 -25.62
N ARG A 251 2.48 4.08 -26.60
CA ARG A 251 2.08 4.52 -27.94
C ARG A 251 0.68 5.13 -27.97
N SER A 252 -0.26 4.60 -27.19
CA SER A 252 -1.66 5.06 -27.21
C SER A 252 -1.84 6.41 -26.53
N GLN A 253 -1.07 6.71 -25.49
CA GLN A 253 -1.22 7.96 -24.73
C GLN A 253 -0.52 9.17 -25.38
N GLY A 254 0.39 8.96 -26.34
CA GLY A 254 1.24 10.03 -26.89
C GLY A 254 2.14 10.73 -25.85
N ALA A 255 2.09 10.26 -24.61
CA ALA A 255 2.87 10.73 -23.48
C ALA A 255 4.24 10.02 -23.50
N GLY A 256 5.23 10.63 -22.85
CA GLY A 256 6.54 10.00 -22.64
C GLY A 256 6.44 8.64 -21.94
N PRO A 257 7.58 7.93 -21.77
CA PRO A 257 7.58 6.58 -21.20
C PRO A 257 6.83 6.52 -19.86
N PRO A 258 6.04 5.45 -19.60
CA PRO A 258 5.34 5.24 -18.33
C PRO A 258 6.26 5.44 -17.12
N GLU A 259 5.70 5.82 -15.98
CA GLU A 259 6.47 6.07 -14.76
C GLU A 259 7.30 4.84 -14.35
N TYR A 260 6.73 3.63 -14.49
CA TYR A 260 7.46 2.38 -14.29
C TYR A 260 8.79 2.31 -15.06
N LEU A 261 8.85 2.84 -16.28
CA LEU A 261 10.08 2.83 -17.09
C LEU A 261 11.11 3.87 -16.65
N ARG A 262 10.75 4.81 -15.77
CA ARG A 262 11.69 5.79 -15.20
C ARG A 262 12.52 5.16 -14.08
N THR A 263 11.90 4.32 -13.25
CA THR A 263 12.56 3.56 -12.18
C THR A 263 13.13 2.23 -12.67
N HIS A 264 12.49 1.61 -13.68
CA HIS A 264 12.91 0.35 -14.31
C HIS A 264 13.15 0.54 -15.82
N PRO A 265 14.32 1.07 -16.25
CA PRO A 265 14.60 1.30 -17.65
C PRO A 265 14.51 0.01 -18.48
N LEU A 266 13.51 -0.05 -19.37
CA LEU A 266 13.31 -1.18 -20.26
C LEU A 266 14.17 -1.03 -21.52
N THR A 267 14.92 -2.08 -21.87
CA THR A 267 15.72 -2.13 -23.09
C THR A 267 15.26 -3.27 -23.98
N VAL A 268 15.52 -3.18 -25.30
CA VAL A 268 15.26 -4.28 -26.24
C VAL A 268 15.97 -5.56 -25.79
N GLY A 269 17.17 -5.44 -25.22
CA GLY A 269 17.93 -6.56 -24.67
C GLY A 269 17.21 -7.27 -23.52
N ARG A 270 16.63 -6.51 -22.58
CA ARG A 270 15.84 -7.09 -21.46
C ARG A 270 14.62 -7.85 -21.95
N VAL A 271 13.86 -7.29 -22.89
CA VAL A 271 12.69 -7.98 -23.46
C VAL A 271 13.10 -9.27 -24.17
N ALA A 272 14.19 -9.23 -24.96
CA ALA A 272 14.70 -10.41 -25.65
C ALA A 272 15.20 -11.49 -24.67
N GLU A 273 15.93 -11.08 -23.63
CA GLU A 273 16.41 -11.98 -22.59
C GLU A 273 15.27 -12.59 -21.78
N ALA A 274 14.26 -11.80 -21.39
CA ALA A 274 13.09 -12.27 -20.67
C ALA A 274 12.36 -13.37 -21.47
N ARG A 275 12.14 -13.14 -22.78
CA ARG A 275 11.54 -14.15 -23.66
C ARG A 275 12.39 -15.40 -23.82
N GLU A 276 13.71 -15.25 -23.97
CA GLU A 276 14.62 -16.40 -24.06
C GLU A 276 14.61 -17.23 -22.79
N ARG A 277 14.58 -16.59 -21.62
CA ARG A 277 14.49 -17.29 -20.34
C ARG A 277 13.16 -17.98 -20.12
N ALA A 278 12.05 -17.32 -20.48
CA ALA A 278 10.73 -17.91 -20.39
C ALA A 278 10.64 -19.23 -21.19
N ARG A 279 11.29 -19.30 -22.37
CA ARG A 279 11.36 -20.52 -23.20
C ARG A 279 12.05 -21.72 -22.53
N GLN A 280 12.87 -21.49 -21.50
CA GLN A 280 13.56 -22.57 -20.78
C GLN A 280 12.63 -23.32 -19.82
N TYR A 281 11.47 -22.73 -19.52
CA TYR A 281 10.46 -23.34 -18.68
C TYR A 281 9.34 -23.92 -19.55
N ARG A 282 8.67 -24.94 -19.03
CA ARG A 282 7.50 -25.50 -19.71
C ARG A 282 6.43 -24.41 -19.77
N MET A 283 6.15 -23.91 -20.98
CA MET A 283 5.04 -23.01 -21.21
C MET A 283 3.76 -23.69 -20.73
N ARG A 284 3.09 -23.02 -19.79
CA ARG A 284 1.71 -23.33 -19.46
C ARG A 284 0.86 -22.40 -20.30
N PRO A 285 -0.28 -22.85 -20.85
CA PRO A 285 -1.22 -21.92 -21.44
C PRO A 285 -1.51 -20.82 -20.42
N THR A 286 -1.46 -19.55 -20.85
CA THR A 286 -1.84 -18.39 -20.04
C THR A 286 -3.13 -18.73 -19.32
N ARG A 287 -3.13 -18.61 -17.99
CA ARG A 287 -4.28 -19.03 -17.20
C ARG A 287 -5.38 -18.01 -17.50
N SER A 288 -6.46 -18.43 -18.16
CA SER A 288 -7.72 -17.68 -18.09
C SER A 288 -8.15 -17.75 -16.63
N ASP A 289 -7.86 -16.68 -15.90
CA ASP A 289 -8.19 -16.54 -14.51
C ASP A 289 -9.42 -15.65 -14.40
N GLU A 290 -10.61 -16.25 -14.46
CA GLU A 290 -11.86 -15.53 -14.31
C GLU A 290 -11.88 -14.73 -13.00
N ARG A 291 -11.18 -15.20 -11.95
CA ARG A 291 -11.04 -14.44 -10.69
C ARG A 291 -10.26 -13.15 -10.91
N PHE A 292 -9.20 -13.15 -11.73
CA PHE A 292 -8.48 -11.93 -12.09
C PHE A 292 -9.39 -10.95 -12.83
N ASP A 293 -10.14 -11.42 -13.84
CA ASP A 293 -11.02 -10.55 -14.61
C ASP A 293 -12.08 -9.89 -13.71
N LEU A 294 -12.63 -10.64 -12.75
CA LEU A 294 -13.59 -10.12 -11.77
C LEU A 294 -12.96 -9.10 -10.81
N VAL A 295 -11.75 -9.37 -10.32
CA VAL A 295 -11.00 -8.44 -9.46
C VAL A 295 -10.61 -7.17 -10.23
N GLN A 296 -10.19 -7.29 -11.49
CA GLN A 296 -9.88 -6.17 -12.35
C GLN A 296 -11.13 -5.34 -12.66
N ALA A 297 -12.28 -6.00 -12.90
CA ALA A 297 -13.57 -5.31 -13.05
C ALA A 297 -13.97 -4.56 -11.78
N ARG A 298 -13.80 -5.19 -10.60
CA ARG A 298 -14.02 -4.56 -9.29
C ARG A 298 -13.14 -3.32 -9.11
N LEU A 299 -11.85 -3.45 -9.39
CA LEU A 299 -10.88 -2.36 -9.29
C LEU A 299 -11.27 -1.20 -10.20
N ARG A 300 -11.76 -1.47 -11.40
CA ARG A 300 -12.22 -0.42 -12.32
C ARG A 300 -13.41 0.35 -11.78
N VAL A 301 -14.34 -0.30 -11.06
CA VAL A 301 -15.42 0.41 -10.36
C VAL A 301 -14.88 1.27 -9.22
N VAL A 302 -13.98 0.72 -8.40
CA VAL A 302 -13.35 1.44 -7.26
C VAL A 302 -12.53 2.65 -7.73
N MET A 303 -11.91 2.54 -8.91
CA MET A 303 -11.12 3.61 -9.53
C MET A 303 -11.95 4.68 -10.22
N ALA A 304 -13.25 4.46 -10.46
CA ALA A 304 -14.08 5.44 -11.15
C ALA A 304 -14.33 6.66 -10.26
N ASP A 305 -14.19 7.86 -10.81
CA ASP A 305 -14.50 9.10 -10.09
C ASP A 305 -16.00 9.19 -9.77
N HIS A 306 -16.81 8.68 -10.70
CA HIS A 306 -18.26 8.58 -10.57
C HIS A 306 -18.74 7.19 -11.02
N PRO A 307 -19.68 6.56 -10.29
CA PRO A 307 -20.21 5.24 -10.64
C PRO A 307 -20.74 5.14 -12.08
N ASP A 308 -21.28 6.25 -12.62
CA ASP A 308 -21.79 6.30 -14.00
C ASP A 308 -20.72 6.09 -15.07
N GLN A 309 -19.45 6.44 -14.80
CA GLN A 309 -18.35 6.14 -15.71
C GLN A 309 -18.13 4.62 -15.82
N ALA A 310 -18.17 3.91 -14.69
CA ALA A 310 -18.06 2.45 -14.66
C ALA A 310 -19.28 1.79 -15.33
N VAL A 311 -20.49 2.30 -15.08
CA VAL A 311 -21.71 1.85 -15.77
C VAL A 311 -21.55 1.98 -17.28
N GLN A 312 -21.09 3.13 -17.76
CA GLN A 312 -20.88 3.37 -19.19
C GLN A 312 -19.83 2.41 -19.77
N HIS A 313 -18.69 2.27 -19.09
CA HIS A 313 -17.61 1.38 -19.51
C HIS A 313 -18.09 -0.05 -19.72
N PHE A 314 -18.69 -0.66 -18.69
CA PHE A 314 -19.13 -2.06 -18.79
C PHE A 314 -20.34 -2.23 -19.71
N SER A 315 -21.25 -1.25 -19.79
CA SER A 315 -22.36 -1.28 -20.74
C SER A 315 -21.88 -1.28 -22.20
N GLN A 316 -20.84 -0.50 -22.52
CA GLN A 316 -20.27 -0.46 -23.86
C GLN A 316 -19.59 -1.79 -24.21
N ARG A 317 -18.75 -2.32 -23.31
CA ARG A 317 -18.07 -3.60 -23.52
C ARG A 317 -19.02 -4.77 -23.69
N LEU A 318 -20.09 -4.81 -22.89
CA LEU A 318 -21.11 -5.84 -23.00
C LEU A 318 -21.89 -5.77 -24.32
N ARG A 319 -22.14 -4.56 -24.86
CA ARG A 319 -22.76 -4.39 -26.19
C ARG A 319 -21.82 -4.71 -27.34
N GLY A 320 -20.53 -4.46 -27.15
CA GLY A 320 -19.48 -4.69 -28.15
C GLY A 320 -18.93 -6.12 -28.17
N ASP A 321 -19.41 -7.00 -27.30
CA ASP A 321 -18.85 -8.36 -27.09
C ASP A 321 -17.34 -8.33 -26.78
N GLU A 322 -16.92 -7.35 -25.97
CA GLU A 322 -15.51 -7.13 -25.66
C GLU A 322 -15.10 -7.75 -24.31
N GLY A 323 -14.20 -8.73 -24.36
CA GLY A 323 -13.65 -9.38 -23.16
C GLY A 323 -14.63 -10.34 -22.49
N SER A 324 -14.41 -10.63 -21.20
CA SER A 324 -15.24 -11.58 -20.46
C SER A 324 -16.64 -11.03 -20.19
N GLU A 325 -17.69 -11.66 -20.74
CA GLU A 325 -19.09 -11.34 -20.43
C GLU A 325 -19.35 -11.41 -18.93
N THR A 326 -18.82 -12.44 -18.25
CA THR A 326 -18.95 -12.60 -16.79
C THR A 326 -18.38 -11.38 -16.06
N ALA A 327 -17.16 -10.97 -16.38
CA ALA A 327 -16.50 -9.85 -15.73
C ALA A 327 -17.19 -8.51 -16.04
N ASN A 328 -17.66 -8.34 -17.28
CA ASN A 328 -18.42 -7.15 -17.66
C ASN A 328 -19.75 -7.06 -16.90
N ARG A 329 -20.48 -8.17 -16.76
CA ARG A 329 -21.73 -8.22 -15.98
C ARG A 329 -21.48 -7.99 -14.50
N TYR A 330 -20.43 -8.58 -13.95
CA TYR A 330 -20.01 -8.37 -12.56
C TYR A 330 -19.68 -6.90 -12.28
N GLY A 331 -18.82 -6.30 -13.12
CA GLY A 331 -18.46 -4.88 -13.01
C GLY A 331 -19.67 -3.96 -13.19
N LEU A 332 -20.59 -4.29 -14.10
CA LEU A 332 -21.80 -3.51 -14.34
C LEU A 332 -22.79 -3.60 -13.17
N ALA A 333 -22.98 -4.79 -12.59
CA ALA A 333 -23.80 -4.97 -11.40
C ALA A 333 -23.24 -4.15 -10.23
N LEU A 334 -21.94 -4.24 -9.97
CA LEU A 334 -21.28 -3.44 -8.93
C LEU A 334 -21.40 -1.94 -9.21
N ALA A 335 -21.16 -1.50 -10.44
CA ALA A 335 -21.31 -0.10 -10.81
C ALA A 335 -22.75 0.42 -10.61
N TYR A 336 -23.76 -0.40 -10.88
CA TYR A 336 -25.17 -0.05 -10.59
C TYR A 336 -25.47 -0.01 -9.09
N ILE A 337 -24.88 -0.90 -8.29
CA ILE A 337 -24.97 -0.87 -6.82
C ILE A 337 -24.40 0.44 -6.28
N GLU A 338 -23.18 0.81 -6.69
CA GLU A 338 -22.52 2.07 -6.32
C GLU A 338 -23.30 3.30 -6.80
N ALA A 339 -23.91 3.23 -7.99
CA ALA A 339 -24.79 4.28 -8.52
C ALA A 339 -26.16 4.37 -7.82
N ARG A 340 -26.44 3.51 -6.81
CA ARG A 340 -27.75 3.37 -6.14
C ARG A 340 -28.90 3.02 -7.10
N ARG A 341 -28.59 2.37 -8.23
CA ARG A 341 -29.54 1.90 -9.25
C ARG A 341 -29.76 0.40 -9.12
N THR A 342 -30.11 -0.06 -7.92
CA THR A 342 -30.18 -1.49 -7.57
C THR A 342 -31.14 -2.30 -8.46
N GLY A 343 -32.24 -1.71 -8.94
CA GLY A 343 -33.14 -2.39 -9.89
C GLY A 343 -32.48 -2.79 -11.21
N ARG A 344 -31.43 -2.07 -11.65
CA ARG A 344 -30.62 -2.45 -12.83
C ARG A 344 -29.54 -3.48 -12.52
N ALA A 345 -29.05 -3.50 -11.27
CA ALA A 345 -28.03 -4.46 -10.83
C ALA A 345 -28.59 -5.89 -10.78
N GLU A 346 -29.88 -6.03 -10.42
CA GLU A 346 -30.54 -7.31 -10.17
C GLU A 346 -30.50 -8.27 -11.37
N ASP A 347 -30.72 -7.77 -12.60
CA ASP A 347 -30.67 -8.59 -13.81
C ASP A 347 -29.28 -9.19 -14.04
N HIS A 348 -28.23 -8.38 -13.87
CA HIS A 348 -26.86 -8.81 -14.06
C HIS A 348 -26.40 -9.76 -12.94
N LEU A 349 -26.78 -9.46 -11.70
CA LEU A 349 -26.48 -10.30 -10.55
C LEU A 349 -27.19 -11.66 -10.64
N SER A 350 -28.46 -11.68 -11.03
CA SER A 350 -29.23 -12.92 -11.23
C SER A 350 -28.60 -13.81 -12.29
N TRP A 351 -28.12 -13.21 -13.39
CA TRP A 351 -27.39 -13.95 -14.41
C TRP A 351 -26.10 -14.59 -13.87
N LEU A 352 -25.33 -13.85 -13.05
CA LEU A 352 -24.09 -14.37 -12.45
C LEU A 352 -24.36 -15.54 -11.51
N LEU A 353 -25.34 -15.40 -10.63
CA LEU A 353 -25.72 -16.44 -9.67
C LEU A 353 -26.34 -17.68 -10.36
N GLN A 354 -27.03 -17.51 -11.49
CA GLN A 354 -27.53 -18.64 -12.29
C GLN A 354 -26.39 -19.40 -12.99
N ARG A 355 -25.31 -18.71 -13.37
CA ARG A 355 -24.15 -19.32 -14.02
C ARG A 355 -23.31 -20.12 -13.03
N ASP A 356 -23.03 -19.55 -11.87
CA ASP A 356 -22.24 -20.19 -10.81
C ASP A 356 -22.71 -19.66 -9.45
N GLU A 357 -23.65 -20.38 -8.84
CA GLU A 357 -24.25 -19.97 -7.56
C GLU A 357 -23.23 -20.00 -6.42
N ASP A 358 -22.20 -20.83 -6.51
CA ASP A 358 -21.18 -21.03 -5.47
C ASP A 358 -19.96 -20.12 -5.63
N ASN A 359 -19.93 -19.30 -6.68
CA ASN A 359 -18.84 -18.36 -6.87
C ASN A 359 -18.76 -17.36 -5.70
N GLN A 360 -17.65 -17.40 -4.97
CA GLN A 360 -17.45 -16.56 -3.79
C GLN A 360 -17.61 -15.07 -4.09
N LEU A 361 -17.13 -14.58 -5.25
CA LEU A 361 -17.23 -13.16 -5.61
C LEU A 361 -18.65 -12.76 -5.99
N PHE A 362 -19.43 -13.66 -6.61
CA PHE A 362 -20.83 -13.37 -6.94
C PHE A 362 -21.69 -13.32 -5.68
N ARG A 363 -21.45 -14.22 -4.72
CA ARG A 363 -22.13 -14.20 -3.43
C ARG A 363 -21.76 -12.97 -2.57
N ILE A 364 -20.49 -12.54 -2.59
CA ILE A 364 -20.08 -11.27 -1.95
C ILE A 364 -20.82 -10.10 -2.60
N LEU A 365 -20.84 -10.04 -3.93
CA LEU A 365 -21.58 -8.99 -4.66
C LEU A 365 -23.09 -9.04 -4.38
N ASN A 366 -23.66 -10.23 -4.19
CA ASN A 366 -25.06 -10.38 -3.79
C ASN A 366 -25.32 -9.80 -2.40
N ALA A 367 -24.44 -10.06 -1.44
CA ALA A 367 -24.55 -9.48 -0.11
C ALA A 367 -24.41 -7.94 -0.16
N GLU A 368 -23.50 -7.41 -0.98
CA GLU A 368 -23.36 -5.96 -1.23
C GLU A 368 -24.62 -5.35 -1.86
N TYR A 369 -25.23 -6.05 -2.83
CA TYR A 369 -26.52 -5.67 -3.41
C TYR A 369 -27.64 -5.63 -2.37
N LEU A 370 -27.71 -6.62 -1.48
CA LEU A 370 -28.70 -6.67 -0.39
C LEU A 370 -28.50 -5.51 0.60
N LEU A 371 -27.25 -5.22 0.98
CA LEU A 371 -26.93 -4.04 1.79
C LEU A 371 -27.36 -2.74 1.11
N ALA A 372 -27.13 -2.60 -0.19
CA ALA A 372 -27.52 -1.42 -0.96
C ALA A 372 -29.05 -1.26 -1.12
N LYS A 373 -29.83 -2.31 -0.87
CA LYS A 373 -31.30 -2.31 -0.79
C LYS A 373 -31.84 -2.20 0.64
N ASP A 374 -30.97 -1.89 1.61
CA ASP A 374 -31.30 -1.83 3.04
C ASP A 374 -31.86 -3.17 3.59
N ARG A 375 -31.55 -4.29 2.94
CA ARG A 375 -31.92 -5.66 3.35
C ARG A 375 -30.80 -6.27 4.20
N THR A 376 -30.39 -5.55 5.26
CA THR A 376 -29.20 -5.88 6.05
C THR A 376 -29.24 -7.29 6.63
N SER A 377 -30.37 -7.73 7.20
CA SER A 377 -30.49 -9.08 7.75
C SER A 377 -30.19 -10.17 6.72
N GLU A 378 -30.74 -10.04 5.51
CA GLU A 378 -30.53 -11.01 4.44
C GLU A 378 -29.09 -10.98 3.90
N ALA A 379 -28.48 -9.79 3.86
CA ALA A 379 -27.07 -9.65 3.51
C ALA A 379 -26.16 -10.37 4.53
N LEU A 380 -26.44 -10.19 5.82
CA LEU A 380 -25.70 -10.85 6.90
C LEU A 380 -25.90 -12.37 6.86
N ASP A 381 -27.09 -12.85 6.50
CA ASP A 381 -27.35 -14.28 6.30
C ASP A 381 -26.59 -14.85 5.10
N GLU A 382 -26.44 -14.10 4.00
CA GLU A 382 -25.60 -14.49 2.86
C GLU A 382 -24.12 -14.56 3.27
N PHE A 383 -23.61 -13.55 3.97
CA PHE A 383 -22.24 -13.58 4.49
C PHE A 383 -22.02 -14.70 5.52
N HIS A 384 -23.02 -15.01 6.35
CA HIS A 384 -22.97 -16.11 7.28
C HIS A 384 -22.83 -17.44 6.56
N ARG A 385 -23.66 -17.70 5.54
CA ARG A 385 -23.59 -18.90 4.69
C ARG A 385 -22.24 -19.01 3.99
N LEU A 386 -21.74 -17.91 3.43
CA LEU A 386 -20.39 -17.83 2.88
C LEU A 386 -19.32 -18.19 3.92
N HIS A 387 -19.43 -17.67 5.14
CA HIS A 387 -18.46 -17.95 6.20
C HIS A 387 -18.52 -19.41 6.68
N LEU A 388 -19.69 -20.06 6.63
CA LEU A 388 -19.80 -21.49 6.90
C LEU A 388 -19.14 -22.33 5.81
N ALA A 389 -19.35 -21.98 4.54
CA ALA A 389 -18.75 -22.68 3.39
C ALA A 389 -17.23 -22.46 3.28
N TYR A 390 -16.78 -21.24 3.60
CA TYR A 390 -15.39 -20.78 3.41
C TYR A 390 -14.79 -20.23 4.71
N GLY A 391 -15.02 -20.90 5.84
CA GLY A 391 -14.60 -20.41 7.17
C GLY A 391 -13.10 -20.22 7.36
N HIS A 392 -12.28 -20.77 6.46
CA HIS A 392 -10.83 -20.56 6.41
C HIS A 392 -10.40 -19.37 5.54
N SER A 393 -11.31 -18.81 4.74
CA SER A 393 -11.03 -17.68 3.87
C SER A 393 -10.96 -16.38 4.67
N THR A 394 -9.77 -15.79 4.76
CA THR A 394 -9.58 -14.47 5.37
C THR A 394 -10.43 -13.41 4.65
N LEU A 395 -10.55 -13.48 3.32
CA LEU A 395 -11.42 -12.60 2.53
C LEU A 395 -12.88 -12.64 3.03
N VAL A 396 -13.49 -13.82 3.12
CA VAL A 396 -14.88 -13.94 3.58
C VAL A 396 -15.04 -13.45 5.00
N ALA A 397 -14.10 -13.80 5.89
CA ALA A 397 -14.16 -13.38 7.28
C ALA A 397 -14.04 -11.85 7.43
N LEU A 398 -13.16 -11.21 6.65
CA LEU A 398 -13.02 -9.76 6.68
C LEU A 398 -14.26 -9.06 6.09
N ALA A 399 -14.77 -9.54 4.95
CA ALA A 399 -15.97 -8.98 4.33
C ALA A 399 -17.21 -9.11 5.24
N TYR A 400 -17.38 -10.27 5.88
CA TYR A 400 -18.50 -10.49 6.80
C TYR A 400 -18.38 -9.61 8.05
N ALA A 401 -17.21 -9.53 8.66
CA ALA A 401 -17.00 -8.68 9.83
C ALA A 401 -17.18 -7.19 9.50
N ASP A 402 -16.77 -6.72 8.32
CA ASP A 402 -17.06 -5.36 7.86
C ASP A 402 -18.57 -5.11 7.72
N ALA A 403 -19.32 -6.05 7.12
CA ALA A 403 -20.77 -5.95 7.01
C ALA A 403 -21.47 -5.95 8.38
N LEU A 404 -21.02 -6.79 9.32
CA LEU A 404 -21.51 -6.81 10.70
C LEU A 404 -21.27 -5.47 11.40
N LEU A 405 -20.11 -4.84 11.22
CA LEU A 405 -19.81 -3.54 11.84
C LEU A 405 -20.66 -2.40 11.26
N LYS A 406 -21.02 -2.48 9.97
CA LYS A 406 -21.91 -1.52 9.29
C LYS A 406 -23.37 -1.63 9.72
N SER A 407 -23.80 -2.75 10.30
CA SER A 407 -25.16 -2.93 10.83
C SER A 407 -25.46 -2.03 12.04
N GLU A 408 -24.41 -1.55 12.71
CA GLU A 408 -24.44 -0.77 13.94
C GLU A 408 -25.05 -1.49 15.17
N ARG A 409 -25.36 -2.78 15.07
CA ARG A 409 -25.89 -3.58 16.20
C ARG A 409 -24.76 -4.13 17.06
N ARG A 410 -24.94 -4.05 18.39
CA ARG A 410 -23.97 -4.59 19.36
C ARG A 410 -23.75 -6.10 19.19
N GLU A 411 -24.82 -6.86 19.04
CA GLU A 411 -24.76 -8.33 18.83
C GLU A 411 -23.97 -8.70 17.58
N ASP A 412 -24.10 -7.92 16.51
CA ASP A 412 -23.34 -8.14 15.27
C ASP A 412 -21.86 -7.80 15.46
N ALA A 413 -21.55 -6.75 16.24
CA ALA A 413 -20.18 -6.43 16.60
C ALA A 413 -19.54 -7.54 17.46
N GLU A 414 -20.29 -8.14 18.39
CA GLU A 414 -19.86 -9.32 19.16
C GLU A 414 -19.57 -10.51 18.24
N GLN A 415 -20.43 -10.76 17.25
CA GLN A 415 -20.19 -11.78 16.23
C GLN A 415 -18.94 -11.50 15.39
N ALA A 416 -18.70 -10.24 15.02
CA ALA A 416 -17.50 -9.83 14.30
C ALA A 416 -16.22 -10.08 15.13
N VAL A 417 -16.26 -9.82 16.44
CA VAL A 417 -15.16 -10.14 17.36
C VAL A 417 -14.82 -11.64 17.32
N ASP A 418 -15.82 -12.52 17.39
CA ASP A 418 -15.61 -13.96 17.37
C ASP A 418 -14.97 -14.47 16.07
N ILE A 419 -15.43 -13.93 14.93
CA ILE A 419 -14.87 -14.23 13.61
C ILE A 419 -13.40 -13.77 13.55
N LEU A 420 -13.12 -12.54 13.99
CA LEU A 420 -11.80 -11.94 13.89
C LEU A 420 -10.80 -12.58 14.85
N LEU A 421 -11.21 -13.00 16.05
CA LEU A 421 -10.35 -13.75 16.96
C LEU A 421 -9.93 -15.10 16.36
N LYS A 422 -10.83 -15.78 15.64
CA LYS A 422 -10.49 -17.03 14.92
C LYS A 422 -9.49 -16.76 13.80
N GLN A 423 -9.65 -15.65 13.08
CA GLN A 423 -8.73 -15.28 12.01
C GLN A 423 -7.37 -14.81 12.53
N GLN A 424 -7.31 -14.07 13.64
CA GLN A 424 -6.07 -13.61 14.24
C GLN A 424 -5.18 -14.78 14.68
N ARG A 425 -5.78 -15.88 15.17
CA ARG A 425 -5.02 -17.10 15.51
C ARG A 425 -4.41 -17.79 14.28
N ARG A 426 -5.04 -17.64 13.10
CA ARG A 426 -4.57 -18.24 11.84
C ARG A 426 -3.56 -17.34 11.13
N ASN A 427 -3.75 -16.03 11.24
CA ASN A 427 -2.98 -15.00 10.56
C ASN A 427 -2.44 -14.00 11.62
N PRO A 428 -1.53 -14.44 12.51
CA PRO A 428 -1.09 -13.65 13.66
C PRO A 428 -0.32 -12.37 13.30
N ASP A 429 0.15 -12.24 12.07
CA ASP A 429 0.92 -11.08 11.59
C ASP A 429 0.07 -10.10 10.75
N ASP A 430 -1.19 -10.44 10.47
CA ASP A 430 -2.07 -9.59 9.69
C ASP A 430 -2.66 -8.46 10.56
N SER A 431 -2.10 -7.26 10.38
CA SER A 431 -2.51 -6.08 11.14
C SER A 431 -3.93 -5.59 10.81
N ARG A 432 -4.50 -5.96 9.65
CA ARG A 432 -5.87 -5.59 9.28
C ARG A 432 -6.88 -6.26 10.21
N ILE A 433 -6.62 -7.52 10.58
CA ILE A 433 -7.47 -8.28 11.51
C ILE A 433 -7.47 -7.61 12.88
N SER A 434 -6.30 -7.27 13.43
CA SER A 434 -6.22 -6.63 14.75
C SER A 434 -6.82 -5.23 14.75
N GLU A 435 -6.66 -4.47 13.67
CA GLU A 435 -7.31 -3.16 13.49
C GLU A 435 -8.83 -3.29 13.51
N MET A 436 -9.39 -4.22 12.74
CA MET A 436 -10.84 -4.41 12.68
C MET A 436 -11.38 -5.04 13.97
N LEU A 437 -10.61 -5.90 14.64
CA LEU A 437 -10.96 -6.48 15.93
C LEU A 437 -11.06 -5.40 17.01
N ALA A 438 -10.18 -4.40 16.99
CA ALA A 438 -10.26 -3.27 17.91
C ALA A 438 -11.57 -2.48 17.71
N ARG A 439 -11.92 -2.17 16.46
CA ARG A 439 -13.20 -1.50 16.14
C ARG A 439 -14.41 -2.35 16.54
N ALA A 440 -14.35 -3.66 16.28
CA ALA A 440 -15.45 -4.57 16.61
C ALA A 440 -15.65 -4.71 18.12
N ALA A 441 -14.58 -4.88 18.87
CA ALA A 441 -14.64 -4.98 20.33
C ALA A 441 -15.15 -3.68 20.98
N ASP A 442 -14.71 -2.52 20.49
CA ASP A 442 -15.21 -1.22 20.96
C ASP A 442 -16.73 -1.10 20.74
N ARG A 443 -17.19 -1.45 19.53
CA ARG A 443 -18.61 -1.41 19.17
C ARG A 443 -19.46 -2.48 19.87
N ALA A 444 -18.85 -3.59 20.25
CA ALA A 444 -19.43 -4.62 21.10
C ALA A 444 -19.54 -4.19 22.58
N GLY A 445 -18.92 -3.07 22.96
CA GLY A 445 -18.87 -2.61 24.35
C GLY A 445 -17.89 -3.42 25.20
N ASP A 446 -16.84 -3.98 24.61
CA ASP A 446 -15.72 -4.64 25.29
C ASP A 446 -14.43 -3.79 25.15
N PRO A 447 -14.29 -2.73 25.97
CA PRO A 447 -13.15 -1.82 25.88
C PRO A 447 -11.81 -2.49 26.26
N VAL A 448 -11.85 -3.56 27.06
CA VAL A 448 -10.66 -4.34 27.44
C VAL A 448 -10.13 -5.06 26.21
N ARG A 449 -11.01 -5.78 25.49
CA ARG A 449 -10.64 -6.46 24.25
C ARG A 449 -10.24 -5.49 23.16
N ALA A 450 -10.92 -4.36 23.04
CA ALA A 450 -10.55 -3.32 22.09
C ALA A 450 -9.11 -2.86 22.33
N ALA A 451 -8.76 -2.59 23.59
CA ALA A 451 -7.42 -2.18 23.96
C ALA A 451 -6.35 -3.28 23.76
N GLU A 452 -6.67 -4.56 24.00
CA GLU A 452 -5.79 -5.69 23.66
C GLU A 452 -5.54 -5.81 22.16
N ALA A 453 -6.59 -5.62 21.35
CA ALA A 453 -6.49 -5.64 19.90
C ALA A 453 -5.66 -4.45 19.38
N VAL A 454 -5.81 -3.26 19.98
CA VAL A 454 -4.95 -2.09 19.72
C VAL A 454 -3.49 -2.40 20.07
N ALA A 455 -3.22 -3.00 21.22
CA ALA A 455 -1.85 -3.39 21.59
C ALA A 455 -1.26 -4.42 20.61
N THR A 456 -2.05 -5.40 20.20
CA THR A 456 -1.64 -6.39 19.19
C THR A 456 -1.36 -5.71 17.85
N ASN A 457 -2.20 -4.77 17.46
CA ASN A 457 -2.01 -3.97 16.27
C ASN A 457 -0.71 -3.15 16.36
N TYR A 458 -0.44 -2.42 17.46
CA TYR A 458 0.84 -1.74 17.66
C TYR A 458 2.04 -2.69 17.51
N TYR A 459 1.97 -3.87 18.13
CA TYR A 459 3.03 -4.87 18.06
C TYR A 459 3.30 -5.35 16.63
N GLN A 460 2.25 -5.75 15.90
CA GLN A 460 2.35 -6.19 14.49
C GLN A 460 2.90 -5.09 13.58
N ARG A 461 2.65 -3.85 13.98
CA ARG A 461 3.10 -2.63 13.30
C ARG A 461 4.46 -2.14 13.79
N GLY A 462 5.20 -2.97 14.52
CA GLY A 462 6.54 -2.67 15.02
C GLY A 462 6.64 -1.79 16.27
N GLY A 463 5.53 -1.21 16.72
CA GLY A 463 5.45 -0.41 17.94
C GLY A 463 5.44 -1.25 19.22
N LEU A 464 6.54 -1.94 19.53
CA LEU A 464 6.66 -2.79 20.72
C LEU A 464 6.48 -1.99 22.02
N SER A 465 7.07 -0.80 22.10
CA SER A 465 6.94 0.08 23.28
C SER A 465 5.51 0.58 23.46
N GLN A 466 4.85 0.98 22.38
CA GLN A 466 3.45 1.42 22.38
C GLN A 466 2.50 0.27 22.78
N ALA A 467 2.78 -0.95 22.29
CA ALA A 467 2.03 -2.14 22.67
C ALA A 467 2.17 -2.44 24.18
N ILE A 468 3.39 -2.37 24.73
CA ILE A 468 3.66 -2.53 26.16
C ILE A 468 2.91 -1.47 26.97
N GLU A 469 3.01 -0.20 26.60
CA GLU A 469 2.34 0.91 27.29
C GLU A 469 0.82 0.74 27.25
N GLN A 470 0.26 0.34 26.10
CA GLN A 470 -1.16 0.06 25.95
C GLN A 470 -1.60 -1.04 26.91
N LEU A 471 -0.90 -2.18 26.98
CA LEU A 471 -1.24 -3.28 27.89
C LEU A 471 -1.09 -2.89 29.37
N GLN A 472 -0.10 -2.08 29.71
CA GLN A 472 0.07 -1.54 31.07
C GLN A 472 -1.15 -0.70 31.47
N ARG A 473 -1.56 0.25 30.61
CA ARG A 473 -2.76 1.06 30.85
C ARG A 473 -4.03 0.22 31.02
N VAL A 474 -4.13 -0.92 30.32
CA VAL A 474 -5.25 -1.84 30.51
C VAL A 474 -5.18 -2.53 31.88
N LEU A 475 -4.00 -2.99 32.32
CA LEU A 475 -3.83 -3.65 33.62
C LEU A 475 -4.13 -2.74 34.82
N ASP A 476 -3.99 -1.42 34.66
CA ASP A 476 -4.30 -0.42 35.67
C ASP A 476 -5.82 -0.24 35.87
N ARG A 477 -6.66 -0.87 35.04
CA ARG A 477 -8.12 -0.84 35.22
C ARG A 477 -8.56 -1.73 36.37
N ASP A 478 -9.54 -1.23 37.13
CA ASP A 478 -10.14 -1.93 38.26
C ASP A 478 -11.21 -2.95 37.86
N ASP A 479 -11.75 -2.84 36.63
CA ASP A 479 -12.87 -3.66 36.12
C ASP A 479 -12.43 -4.93 35.39
N LEU A 480 -11.16 -5.31 35.48
CA LEU A 480 -10.63 -6.53 34.85
C LEU A 480 -11.00 -7.79 35.65
N ASP A 481 -11.61 -8.76 34.97
CA ASP A 481 -11.74 -10.11 35.50
C ASP A 481 -10.38 -10.82 35.61
N TYR A 482 -10.35 -11.92 36.38
CA TYR A 482 -9.13 -12.71 36.62
C TYR A 482 -8.49 -13.23 35.33
N TYR A 483 -9.30 -13.72 34.38
CA TYR A 483 -8.80 -14.32 33.14
C TYR A 483 -8.24 -13.26 32.18
N ALA A 484 -8.89 -12.10 32.07
CA ALA A 484 -8.41 -10.95 31.32
C ALA A 484 -7.09 -10.46 31.91
N ARG A 485 -7.01 -10.27 33.23
CA ARG A 485 -5.79 -9.86 33.91
C ARG A 485 -4.64 -10.85 33.64
N ALA A 486 -4.86 -12.15 33.82
CA ALA A 486 -3.85 -13.17 33.58
C ALA A 486 -3.37 -13.19 32.11
N ARG A 487 -4.30 -13.13 31.15
CA ARG A 487 -3.98 -13.10 29.71
C ARG A 487 -3.17 -11.86 29.33
N ILE A 488 -3.58 -10.68 29.79
CA ILE A 488 -2.92 -9.40 29.49
C ILE A 488 -1.54 -9.34 30.13
N SER A 489 -1.40 -9.76 31.40
CA SER A 489 -0.10 -9.85 32.08
C SER A 489 0.86 -10.78 31.35
N ALA A 490 0.41 -11.97 30.94
CA ALA A 490 1.25 -12.90 30.19
C ALA A 490 1.74 -12.31 28.86
N ARG A 491 0.88 -11.61 28.12
CA ARG A 491 1.25 -10.94 26.86
C ARG A 491 2.21 -9.78 27.09
N LEU A 492 1.98 -8.98 28.14
CA LEU A 492 2.87 -7.88 28.53
C LEU A 492 4.26 -8.40 28.90
N ASP A 493 4.35 -9.47 29.68
CA ASP A 493 5.63 -10.06 30.07
C ASP A 493 6.37 -10.63 28.87
N GLN A 494 5.67 -11.29 27.94
CA GLN A 494 6.25 -11.73 26.67
C GLN A 494 6.87 -10.55 25.89
N MET A 495 6.14 -9.45 25.75
CA MET A 495 6.62 -8.26 25.04
C MET A 495 7.80 -7.58 25.76
N ARG A 496 7.81 -7.55 27.10
CA ARG A 496 8.93 -7.03 27.90
C ARG A 496 10.20 -7.86 27.71
N VAL A 497 10.07 -9.19 27.73
CA VAL A 497 11.19 -10.10 27.44
C VAL A 497 11.73 -9.89 26.03
N GLU A 498 10.84 -9.73 25.04
CA GLU A 498 11.24 -9.41 23.67
C GLU A 498 11.99 -8.07 23.61
N ARG A 499 11.49 -7.03 24.29
CA ARG A 499 12.14 -5.72 24.34
C ARG A 499 13.54 -5.79 24.95
N LEU A 500 13.71 -6.51 26.06
CA LEU A 500 15.02 -6.71 26.70
C LEU A 500 16.02 -7.41 25.77
N ARG A 501 15.55 -8.40 25.00
CA ARG A 501 16.39 -9.06 23.99
C ARG A 501 16.80 -8.11 22.86
N MET A 502 15.92 -7.18 22.47
CA MET A 502 16.18 -6.20 21.42
C MET A 502 17.13 -5.08 21.86
N THR A 503 17.09 -4.66 23.13
CA THR A 503 17.94 -3.57 23.65
C THR A 503 19.32 -4.04 24.11
N GLY A 504 19.62 -5.34 24.05
CA GLY A 504 20.87 -5.91 24.55
C GLY A 504 20.95 -6.04 26.07
N ASP A 505 19.94 -5.55 26.80
CA ASP A 505 19.78 -5.75 28.24
C ASP A 505 19.21 -7.15 28.53
N SER A 506 19.91 -8.19 28.11
CA SER A 506 19.70 -9.49 28.75
C SER A 506 20.33 -9.40 30.15
N PRO A 507 19.61 -9.70 31.24
CA PRO A 507 20.27 -10.09 32.47
C PRO A 507 20.95 -11.44 32.19
N GLN A 508 22.16 -11.38 31.64
CA GLN A 508 23.05 -12.53 31.69
C GLN A 508 23.21 -12.87 33.15
N ALA A 509 22.92 -14.13 33.43
CA ALA A 509 22.98 -14.75 34.73
C ALA A 509 24.22 -14.29 35.49
N ASN A 510 24.00 -13.57 36.58
CA ASN A 510 24.93 -13.56 37.69
C ASN A 510 24.76 -14.91 38.41
N GLN A 511 25.18 -15.98 37.73
CA GLN A 511 25.50 -17.27 38.31
C GLN A 511 26.94 -17.51 37.89
N ASP A 512 27.81 -17.62 38.90
CA ASP A 512 29.25 -17.85 38.86
C ASP A 512 30.13 -16.59 38.80
N GLN A 513 30.21 -15.90 39.95
CA GLN A 513 31.48 -15.66 40.66
C GLN A 513 31.25 -15.33 42.14
#